data_AF-A0A959DZ55-F1
#
_entry.id   AF-A0A959DZ55-F1
#
_cell.length_a   1.000
_cell.length_b   1.000
_cell.length_c   1.000
_cell.angle_alpha   90.00
_cell.angle_beta   90.00
_cell.angle_gamma   90.00
#
_symmetry.space_group_name_H-M   'P 1'
#
loop_
_entity.id
_entity.type
_entity.pdbx_description
1 polymer ?
#
loop_
_entity_poly.entity_id
_entity_poly.type
_entity_poly.pdbx_seq_one_letter_code
_entity_poly.pdbx_strand_id
1 'polypeptide(L)'
;MENPSKVEKLIAKLMGFSNNPEDLKIVEGIGPKIEKLLKDGGIKTWSDLAAAAVDRIQQILDAAGDNYRLADPGTWPKQAELAAAGKWDELAEYQEHLQGGKE
;
A
#
# COMPACT_ATOMS: atom_id res chain seq x y z
N MET A 1 -20.53 3.39 23.63
CA MET A 1 -19.11 3.20 23.32
C MET A 1 -19.02 3.24 21.81
N GLU A 2 -18.59 4.38 21.29
CA GLU A 2 -18.48 4.59 19.85
C GLU A 2 -17.28 3.78 19.36
N ASN A 3 -17.51 2.91 18.38
CA ASN A 3 -16.42 2.18 17.75
C ASN A 3 -15.59 3.22 16.99
N PRO A 4 -14.27 3.32 17.21
CA PRO A 4 -13.45 4.30 16.53
C PRO A 4 -13.58 4.10 15.02
N SER A 5 -13.72 5.22 14.30
CA SER A 5 -13.91 5.20 12.86
C SER A 5 -12.70 4.52 12.19
N LYS A 6 -12.87 3.99 10.98
CA LYS A 6 -11.76 3.37 10.26
C LYS A 6 -10.65 4.40 10.00
N VAL A 7 -10.97 5.69 9.89
CA VAL A 7 -10.02 6.82 9.90
C VAL A 7 -9.21 6.90 11.20
N GLU A 8 -9.83 6.83 12.38
CA GLU A 8 -9.10 6.86 13.65
C GLU A 8 -8.20 5.63 13.82
N LYS A 9 -8.64 4.46 13.34
CA LYS A 9 -7.81 3.25 13.30
C LYS A 9 -6.68 3.38 12.30
N LEU A 10 -6.90 4.04 11.16
CA LEU A 10 -5.88 4.25 10.15
C LEU A 10 -4.87 5.31 10.60
N ILE A 11 -5.32 6.35 11.31
CA ILE A 11 -4.48 7.37 11.94
C ILE A 11 -3.69 6.76 13.11
N ALA A 12 -4.29 5.90 13.93
CA ALA A 12 -3.56 5.13 14.94
C ALA A 12 -2.56 4.14 14.30
N LYS A 13 -2.94 3.56 13.16
CA LYS A 13 -2.07 2.73 12.33
C LYS A 13 -0.94 3.59 11.77
N LEU A 14 -1.17 4.72 11.13
CA LEU A 14 -0.17 5.71 10.64
C LEU A 14 0.74 6.25 11.75
N MET A 15 0.17 6.60 12.91
CA MET A 15 0.95 6.96 14.09
C MET A 15 1.82 5.78 14.57
N GLY A 16 1.47 4.53 14.22
CA GLY A 16 2.31 3.33 14.37
C GLY A 16 3.09 2.89 13.12
N PHE A 17 2.76 3.39 11.92
CA PHE A 17 3.34 3.09 10.61
C PHE A 17 4.05 4.36 10.14
N SER A 18 5.28 4.43 10.62
CA SER A 18 6.35 5.39 10.35
C SER A 18 6.09 6.44 9.25
N ASN A 19 6.51 7.68 9.53
CA ASN A 19 6.91 8.70 8.52
C ASN A 19 8.11 8.26 7.66
N ASN A 20 8.36 6.95 7.55
CA ASN A 20 9.42 6.39 6.75
C ASN A 20 8.87 6.16 5.33
N PRO A 21 9.35 6.90 4.31
CA PRO A 21 8.90 6.73 2.94
C PRO A 21 9.18 5.33 2.37
N GLU A 22 9.97 4.50 3.05
CA GLU A 22 10.22 3.11 2.67
C GLU A 22 9.18 2.12 3.24
N ASP A 23 8.25 2.54 4.11
CA ASP A 23 7.26 1.65 4.70
C ASP A 23 6.07 1.45 3.75
N LEU A 24 6.18 0.47 2.85
CA LEU A 24 5.16 0.22 1.81
C LEU A 24 3.89 -0.41 2.39
N LYS A 25 3.93 -0.90 3.64
CA LYS A 25 2.77 -1.54 4.31
C LYS A 25 1.66 -0.55 4.66
N ILE A 26 1.89 0.75 4.44
CA ILE A 26 0.85 1.77 4.52
C ILE A 26 -0.22 1.58 3.42
N VAL A 27 0.15 0.96 2.30
CA VAL A 27 -0.75 0.62 1.19
C VAL A 27 -1.55 -0.64 1.53
N GLU A 28 -2.88 -0.55 1.48
CA GLU A 28 -3.79 -1.68 1.66
C GLU A 28 -3.52 -2.73 0.57
N GLY A 29 -3.31 -3.98 1.01
CA GLY A 29 -2.89 -5.10 0.16
C GLY A 29 -1.39 -5.45 0.28
N ILE A 30 -0.57 -4.55 0.82
CA ILE A 30 0.88 -4.79 1.00
C ILE A 30 1.18 -5.25 2.44
N GLY A 31 1.40 -6.55 2.60
CA GLY A 31 1.94 -7.13 3.84
C GLY A 31 3.48 -7.20 3.85
N PRO A 32 4.11 -7.57 4.99
CA PRO A 32 5.58 -7.60 5.13
C PRO A 32 6.30 -8.45 4.07
N LYS A 33 5.68 -9.54 3.60
CA LYS A 33 6.25 -10.39 2.55
C LYS A 33 6.22 -9.71 1.18
N ILE A 34 5.12 -9.04 0.84
CA ILE A 34 4.98 -8.30 -0.42
C ILE A 34 5.93 -7.10 -0.41
N GLU A 35 5.99 -6.35 0.69
CA GLU A 35 6.95 -5.25 0.83
C GLU A 35 8.38 -5.72 0.55
N LYS A 36 8.79 -6.86 1.11
CA LYS A 36 10.11 -7.43 0.85
C LYS A 36 10.31 -7.75 -0.63
N LEU A 37 9.34 -8.35 -1.30
CA LEU A 37 9.43 -8.65 -2.74
C LEU A 37 9.56 -7.40 -3.60
N LEU A 38 8.75 -6.38 -3.31
CA LEU A 38 8.80 -5.10 -4.05
C LEU A 38 10.17 -4.44 -3.88
N LYS A 39 10.71 -4.43 -2.65
CA LYS A 39 12.06 -3.91 -2.36
C LYS A 39 13.15 -4.69 -3.07
N ASP A 40 13.08 -6.03 -3.04
CA ASP A 40 14.00 -6.92 -3.76
C ASP A 40 13.89 -6.69 -5.29
N GLY A 41 12.70 -6.30 -5.79
CA GLY A 41 12.42 -5.93 -7.19
C GLY A 41 12.74 -4.47 -7.57
N GLY A 42 13.28 -3.67 -6.65
CA GLY A 42 13.72 -2.29 -6.87
C GLY A 42 12.71 -1.20 -6.50
N ILE A 43 11.51 -1.55 -6.05
CA ILE A 43 10.48 -0.60 -5.58
C ILE A 43 10.64 -0.44 -4.08
N LYS A 44 11.33 0.63 -3.64
CA LYS A 44 11.77 0.76 -2.25
C LYS A 44 11.00 1.79 -1.44
N THR A 45 10.49 2.81 -2.10
CA THR A 45 9.81 3.96 -1.48
C THR A 45 8.39 4.14 -2.00
N TRP A 46 7.58 4.94 -1.31
CA TRP A 46 6.27 5.37 -1.78
C TRP A 46 6.37 6.02 -3.16
N SER A 47 7.39 6.85 -3.40
CA SER A 47 7.63 7.48 -4.70
C SER A 47 7.94 6.46 -5.80
N ASP A 48 8.73 5.42 -5.50
CA ASP A 48 9.00 4.35 -6.46
C ASP A 48 7.73 3.58 -6.80
N LEU A 49 6.91 3.27 -5.79
CA LEU A 49 5.67 2.52 -5.96
C LEU A 49 4.61 3.34 -6.70
N ALA A 50 4.53 4.65 -6.43
CA ALA A 50 3.65 5.58 -7.13
C ALA A 50 4.01 5.72 -8.62
N ALA A 51 5.30 5.70 -8.94
CA ALA A 51 5.79 5.79 -10.31
C ALA A 51 5.78 4.44 -11.05
N ALA A 52 5.62 3.32 -10.35
CA ALA A 52 5.63 1.99 -10.95
C ALA A 52 4.32 1.71 -11.70
N ALA A 53 4.44 1.21 -12.93
CA ALA A 53 3.30 0.68 -13.65
C ALA A 53 2.74 -0.56 -12.94
N VAL A 54 1.42 -0.73 -12.95
CA VAL A 54 0.74 -1.89 -12.35
C VAL A 54 1.30 -3.20 -12.93
N ASP A 55 1.54 -3.28 -14.24
CA ASP A 55 2.16 -4.44 -14.89
C ASP A 55 3.55 -4.78 -14.32
N ARG A 56 4.35 -3.77 -13.97
CA ARG A 56 5.68 -3.98 -13.39
C ARG A 56 5.57 -4.58 -11.99
N ILE A 57 4.60 -4.10 -11.20
CA ILE A 57 4.34 -4.62 -9.87
C ILE A 57 3.85 -6.07 -9.96
N GLN A 58 2.92 -6.35 -10.89
CA GLN A 58 2.40 -7.69 -11.14
C GLN A 58 3.52 -8.66 -11.53
N GLN A 59 4.45 -8.26 -12.42
CA GLN A 59 5.61 -9.07 -12.78
C GLN A 59 6.47 -9.48 -11.58
N ILE A 60 6.65 -8.59 -10.59
CA ILE A 60 7.40 -8.90 -9.36
C ILE A 60 6.64 -9.95 -8.53
N LEU A 61 5.32 -9.82 -8.42
CA LEU A 61 4.47 -10.76 -7.70
C LEU A 61 4.46 -12.14 -8.38
N ASP A 62 4.31 -12.18 -9.69
CA ASP A 62 4.29 -13.42 -10.48
C ASP A 62 5.61 -14.18 -10.39
N ALA A 63 6.75 -13.46 -10.43
CA ALA A 63 8.08 -14.04 -10.27
C ALA A 63 8.29 -14.67 -8.88
N ALA A 64 7.54 -14.23 -7.87
CA ALA A 64 7.58 -14.79 -6.51
C ALA A 64 6.68 -16.03 -6.32
N GLY A 65 5.90 -16.40 -7.35
CA GLY A 65 5.15 -17.64 -7.43
C GLY A 65 3.72 -17.58 -6.87
N ASP A 66 3.06 -18.73 -6.91
CA ASP A 66 1.62 -18.93 -6.63
C ASP A 66 1.09 -18.33 -5.33
N ASN A 67 1.94 -18.16 -4.32
CA ASN A 67 1.57 -17.61 -3.01
C ASN A 67 1.05 -16.16 -3.10
N TYR A 68 1.35 -15.45 -4.20
CA TYR A 68 0.98 -14.05 -4.39
C TYR A 68 -0.10 -13.84 -5.46
N ARG A 69 -0.67 -14.93 -6.03
CA ARG A 69 -1.68 -14.84 -7.11
C ARG A 69 -2.95 -14.06 -6.74
N LEU A 70 -3.24 -13.96 -5.44
CA LEU A 70 -4.42 -13.26 -4.92
C LEU A 70 -4.15 -11.79 -4.62
N ALA A 71 -2.87 -11.37 -4.62
CA ALA A 71 -2.52 -9.98 -4.49
C ALA A 71 -2.95 -9.23 -5.75
N ASP A 72 -3.53 -8.04 -5.56
CA ASP A 72 -4.05 -7.20 -6.63
C ASP A 72 -3.39 -5.82 -6.53
N PRO A 73 -2.44 -5.50 -7.44
CA PRO A 73 -1.71 -4.24 -7.37
C PRO A 73 -2.45 -3.04 -7.97
N GLY A 74 -3.69 -3.20 -8.44
CA GLY A 74 -4.39 -2.19 -9.25
C GLY A 74 -4.48 -0.82 -8.58
N THR A 75 -4.65 -0.78 -7.25
CA THR A 75 -4.79 0.46 -6.49
C THR A 75 -3.48 0.91 -5.82
N TRP A 76 -2.43 0.08 -5.81
CA TRP A 76 -1.22 0.33 -5.02
C TRP A 76 -0.47 1.60 -5.44
N PRO A 77 -0.27 1.91 -6.74
CA PRO A 77 0.39 3.15 -7.15
C PRO A 77 -0.35 4.40 -6.66
N LYS A 78 -1.69 4.39 -6.70
CA LYS A 78 -2.50 5.53 -6.27
C LYS A 78 -2.41 5.76 -4.77
N GLN A 79 -2.48 4.70 -3.97
CA GLN A 79 -2.30 4.79 -2.52
C GLN A 79 -0.89 5.30 -2.18
N ALA A 80 0.13 4.82 -2.89
CA ALA A 80 1.51 5.26 -2.70
C ALA A 80 1.73 6.72 -3.11
N GLU A 81 1.04 7.21 -4.14
CA GLU A 81 1.06 8.62 -4.54
C GLU A 81 0.54 9.52 -3.41
N LEU A 82 -0.60 9.15 -2.81
CA LEU A 82 -1.18 9.90 -1.69
C LEU A 82 -0.23 9.92 -0.48
N ALA A 83 0.40 8.77 -0.18
CA ALA A 83 1.41 8.68 0.88
C ALA A 83 2.66 9.54 0.58
N ALA A 84 3.21 9.47 -0.64
CA ALA A 84 4.36 10.25 -1.06
C ALA A 84 4.08 11.78 -1.03
N ALA A 85 2.83 12.17 -1.27
CA ALA A 85 2.38 13.56 -1.17
C ALA A 85 2.00 13.99 0.27
N GLY A 86 2.05 13.08 1.26
CA GLY A 86 1.63 13.36 2.63
C GLY A 86 0.13 13.63 2.79
N LYS A 87 -0.69 13.19 1.83
CA LYS A 87 -2.15 13.37 1.81
C LYS A 87 -2.83 12.27 2.63
N TRP A 88 -2.60 12.27 3.93
CA TRP A 88 -3.01 11.17 4.82
C TRP A 88 -4.51 11.03 4.98
N ASP A 89 -5.25 12.13 5.06
CA ASP A 89 -6.72 12.10 5.09
C ASP A 89 -7.30 11.52 3.80
N GLU A 90 -6.83 12.00 2.64
CA GLU A 90 -7.26 11.49 1.32
C GLU A 90 -6.91 10.01 1.13
N LEU A 91 -5.73 9.57 1.62
CA LEU A 91 -5.35 8.16 1.62
C LEU A 91 -6.31 7.33 2.47
N ALA A 92 -6.68 7.85 3.64
CA ALA A 92 -7.60 7.16 4.52
C ALA A 92 -9.00 7.03 3.91
N GLU A 93 -9.55 8.12 3.40
CA GLU A 93 -10.83 8.10 2.69
C GLU A 93 -10.80 7.12 1.51
N TYR A 94 -9.73 7.16 0.70
CA TYR A 94 -9.58 6.25 -0.42
C TYR A 94 -9.59 4.78 0.03
N GLN A 95 -8.83 4.43 1.07
CA GLN A 95 -8.80 3.06 1.62
C GLN A 95 -10.11 2.66 2.33
N GLU A 96 -10.93 3.60 2.79
CA GLU A 96 -12.26 3.29 3.32
C GLU A 96 -13.19 2.77 2.24
N HIS A 97 -13.08 3.30 1.02
CA HIS A 97 -13.87 2.89 -0.14
C HIS A 97 -13.39 1.59 -0.79
N LEU A 98 -12.16 1.15 -0.53
CA LEU A 98 -11.63 -0.12 -1.04
C LEU A 98 -12.19 -1.34 -0.29
N GLN A 99 -12.52 -2.38 -1.04
CA GLN A 99 -12.80 -3.72 -0.50
C GLN A 99 -11.53 -4.56 -0.50
N GLY A 100 -10.64 -4.33 0.48
CA GLY A 100 -9.40 -5.10 0.62
C GLY A 100 -8.37 -4.82 -0.49
N GLY A 101 -8.27 -3.55 -0.90
CA GLY A 101 -7.33 -3.09 -1.93
C GLY A 101 -7.90 -3.04 -3.35
N LYS A 102 -9.19 -3.32 -3.53
CA LYS A 102 -9.89 -3.29 -4.83
C LYS A 102 -11.04 -2.30 -4.80
N GLU A 103 -11.29 -1.63 -5.93
CA GLU A 103 -12.49 -0.79 -6.16
C GLU A 103 -13.74 -1.65 -6.40
#